data_AF-A0A9E6C3H4-F1
#
_entry.id   AF-A0A9E6C3H4-F1
#
_cell.length_a   1.000
_cell.length_b   1.000
_cell.length_c   1.000
_cell.angle_alpha   90.00
_cell.angle_beta   90.00
_cell.angle_gamma   90.00
#
_symmetry.space_group_name_H-M   'P 1'
#
loop_
_entity.id
_entity.type
_entity.pdbx_description
1 polymer ?
#
loop_
_entity_poly.entity_id
_entity_poly.type
_entity_poly.pdbx_seq_one_letter_code
_entity_poly.pdbx_strand_id
1 'polypeptide(L)'
;MMRFLTAGESHGPGLVTIVDGLPAGLAFLTEGLAAELERRRRGYGRGPRMRIERDSVEILAGVRYGVTTGAPVGVLIRNTEWERFEAMLSPE
;
A
#
# COMPACT_ATOMS: atom_id res chain seq x y z
N MET A 1 -2.93 -19.56 -10.69
CA MET A 1 -2.10 -18.49 -11.31
C MET A 1 -2.17 -17.30 -10.38
N MET A 2 -1.03 -16.71 -10.01
CA MET A 2 -1.01 -15.52 -9.16
C MET A 2 -1.22 -14.27 -10.02
N ARG A 3 -2.05 -13.32 -9.56
CA ARG A 3 -2.23 -12.01 -10.21
C ARG A 3 -2.25 -10.90 -9.16
N PHE A 4 -1.96 -9.68 -9.59
CA PHE A 4 -2.19 -8.51 -8.77
C PHE A 4 -2.75 -7.36 -9.61
N LEU A 5 -3.53 -6.51 -8.95
CA LEU A 5 -4.14 -5.31 -9.50
C LEU A 5 -3.74 -4.13 -8.61
N THR A 6 -3.47 -2.98 -9.22
CA THR A 6 -3.17 -1.74 -8.51
C THR A 6 -4.11 -0.64 -8.98
N ALA A 7 -4.54 0.23 -8.08
CA ALA A 7 -5.37 1.40 -8.38
C ALA A 7 -4.92 2.61 -7.55
N GLY A 8 -5.24 3.81 -8.03
CA GLY A 8 -5.00 5.07 -7.34
C GLY A 8 -4.14 6.06 -8.14
N GLU A 9 -4.29 7.33 -7.81
CA GLU A 9 -3.65 8.47 -8.46
C GLU A 9 -2.48 8.99 -7.63
N SER A 10 -1.49 9.61 -8.28
CA SER A 10 -0.28 10.12 -7.61
C SER A 10 -0.53 11.10 -6.45
N HIS A 11 -1.68 11.75 -6.43
CA HIS A 11 -2.08 12.70 -5.39
C HIS A 11 -3.49 12.42 -4.87
N GLY A 12 -4.03 11.23 -5.17
CA GLY A 12 -5.32 10.77 -4.63
C GLY A 12 -5.24 10.43 -3.15
N PRO A 13 -6.34 9.96 -2.54
CA PRO A 13 -6.41 9.64 -1.11
C PRO A 13 -5.50 8.46 -0.71
N GLY A 14 -5.14 7.60 -1.66
CA GLY A 14 -4.23 6.50 -1.43
C GLY A 14 -4.14 5.57 -2.64
N LEU A 15 -3.30 4.54 -2.50
CA LEU A 15 -3.10 3.50 -3.50
C LEU A 15 -3.67 2.18 -2.96
N VAL A 16 -4.36 1.44 -3.81
CA VAL A 16 -4.91 0.12 -3.47
C VAL A 16 -4.18 -0.95 -4.27
N THR A 17 -3.86 -2.06 -3.63
CA THR A 17 -3.36 -3.27 -4.28
C THR A 17 -4.19 -4.46 -3.88
N ILE A 18 -4.58 -5.29 -4.85
CA ILE A 18 -5.23 -6.58 -4.63
C ILE A 18 -4.31 -7.66 -5.18
N VAL A 19 -3.92 -8.63 -4.35
CA VAL A 19 -3.14 -9.81 -4.76
C VAL A 19 -4.01 -11.05 -4.62
N ASP A 20 -4.18 -11.78 -5.71
CA ASP A 20 -5.02 -12.97 -5.79
C ASP A 20 -4.20 -14.20 -6.22
N GLY A 21 -4.56 -15.36 -5.66
CA GLY A 21 -3.84 -16.61 -5.85
C GLY A 21 -2.67 -16.84 -4.88
N LEU A 22 -2.61 -16.11 -3.76
CA LEU A 22 -1.70 -16.44 -2.65
C LEU A 22 -2.16 -17.72 -1.95
N PRO A 23 -1.27 -18.66 -1.63
CA PRO A 23 -1.63 -19.80 -0.79
C PRO A 23 -1.97 -19.33 0.64
N ALA A 24 -2.78 -20.10 1.35
CA ALA A 24 -3.04 -19.89 2.77
C ALA A 24 -1.82 -20.24 3.63
N GLY A 25 -1.69 -19.60 4.80
CA GLY A 25 -0.66 -19.90 5.80
C GLY A 25 0.68 -19.17 5.62
N LEU A 26 0.78 -18.23 4.68
CA LEU A 26 1.98 -17.40 4.54
C LEU A 26 1.95 -16.26 5.57
N ALA A 27 3.07 -16.03 6.26
CA ALA A 27 3.22 -14.86 7.11
C ALA A 27 3.05 -13.57 6.29
N PHE A 28 2.15 -12.70 6.72
CA PHE A 28 1.83 -11.45 6.04
C PHE A 28 1.48 -10.38 7.07
N LEU A 29 2.38 -9.42 7.23
CA LEU A 29 2.38 -8.43 8.31
C LEU A 29 2.62 -7.03 7.74
N THR A 30 1.98 -6.02 8.33
CA THR A 30 2.12 -4.60 7.93
C THR A 30 3.54 -4.10 8.10
N GLU A 31 4.28 -4.59 9.09
CA GLU A 31 5.68 -4.21 9.35
C GLU A 31 6.60 -4.60 8.19
N GLY A 32 6.37 -5.79 7.61
CA GLY A 32 7.10 -6.24 6.43
C GLY A 32 6.85 -5.33 5.22
N LEU A 33 5.59 -4.95 4.99
CA LEU A 33 5.22 -4.02 3.92
C LEU A 33 5.83 -2.63 4.14
N ALA A 34 5.77 -2.11 5.37
CA ALA A 34 6.34 -0.83 5.73
C ALA A 34 7.86 -0.79 5.49
N ALA A 35 8.58 -1.87 5.83
CA ALA A 35 10.01 -1.99 5.58
C ALA A 35 10.35 -1.97 4.08
N GLU A 36 9.56 -2.65 3.24
CA GLU A 36 9.73 -2.62 1.78
C GLU A 36 9.48 -1.22 1.20
N LEU A 37 8.44 -0.52 1.66
CA LEU A 37 8.18 0.86 1.26
C LEU A 37 9.28 1.82 1.70
N GLU A 38 9.83 1.63 2.91
CA GLU A 38 10.97 2.39 3.36
C GLU A 38 12.19 2.15 2.49
N ARG A 39 12.47 0.89 2.13
CA ARG A 39 13.55 0.54 1.20
C ARG A 39 13.38 1.23 -0.15
N ARG A 40 12.15 1.32 -0.67
CA ARG A 40 11.83 2.03 -1.93
C ARG A 40 12.17 3.53 -1.87
N ARG A 41 12.14 4.16 -0.69
CA ARG A 41 12.46 5.59 -0.52
C ARG A 41 13.96 5.86 -0.46
N ARG A 42 14.77 4.84 -0.18
CA ARG A 42 16.24 4.93 -0.09
C ARG A 42 16.89 4.88 -1.48
N GLY A 43 18.04 5.53 -1.64
CA GLY A 43 18.85 5.51 -2.86
C GLY A 43 19.40 6.88 -3.24
N TYR A 44 20.63 6.92 -3.78
CA TYR A 44 21.25 8.15 -4.28
C TYR A 44 20.39 8.77 -5.39
N GLY A 45 20.22 10.10 -5.36
CA GLY A 45 19.37 10.83 -6.32
C GLY A 45 17.87 10.85 -5.98
N ARG A 46 17.41 10.20 -4.91
CA ARG A 46 16.02 10.34 -4.43
C ARG A 46 15.82 11.71 -3.77
N GLY A 47 14.81 12.44 -4.23
CA GLY A 47 14.52 13.80 -3.78
C GLY A 47 14.04 13.89 -2.32
N PRO A 48 14.06 15.10 -1.73
CA PRO A 48 13.68 15.32 -0.33
C PRO A 48 12.24 14.93 0.00
N ARG A 49 11.33 14.91 -0.99
CA ARG A 49 9.93 14.49 -0.84
C ARG A 49 9.80 13.07 -0.28
N MET A 50 10.66 12.15 -0.71
CA MET A 50 10.67 10.76 -0.23
C MET A 50 11.13 10.62 1.23
N ARG A 51 11.59 11.70 1.88
CA ARG A 51 11.91 11.72 3.33
C ARG A 51 10.73 12.12 4.20
N ILE A 52 9.72 12.76 3.61
CA ILE A 52 8.58 13.36 4.31
C ILE A 52 7.34 12.45 4.16
N GLU A 53 7.25 11.71 3.07
CA GLU A 53 6.17 10.78 2.78
C GLU A 53 6.13 9.65 3.84
N ARG A 54 5.06 9.65 4.64
CA ARG A 54 4.82 8.64 5.69
C ARG A 54 3.63 7.77 5.30
N ASP A 55 3.80 7.07 4.19
CA ASP A 55 2.81 6.12 3.68
C ASP A 55 2.41 5.12 4.76
N SER A 56 1.14 5.19 5.19
CA SER A 56 0.55 4.25 6.14
C SER A 56 -0.01 3.07 5.38
N VAL A 57 0.44 1.86 5.74
CA VAL A 57 -0.05 0.60 5.14
C VAL A 57 -1.14 -0.01 6.00
N GLU A 58 -2.24 -0.37 5.37
CA GLU A 58 -3.39 -1.01 5.99
C GLU A 58 -3.74 -2.29 5.21
N ILE A 59 -3.89 -3.42 5.91
CA ILE A 59 -4.37 -4.67 5.30
C ILE A 59 -5.89 -4.72 5.50
N LEU A 60 -6.63 -4.70 4.39
CA LEU A 60 -8.10 -4.65 4.39
C LEU A 60 -8.75 -6.04 4.30
N ALA A 61 -8.08 -7.01 3.68
CA ALA A 61 -8.66 -8.32 3.40
C ALA A 61 -7.60 -9.41 3.21
N GLY A 62 -8.04 -10.67 3.26
CA GLY A 62 -7.24 -11.85 2.86
C GLY A 62 -6.22 -12.35 3.88
N VAL A 63 -6.04 -11.64 4.99
CA VAL A 63 -5.11 -11.97 6.07
C VAL A 63 -5.85 -12.04 7.40
N ARG A 64 -5.53 -13.04 8.22
CA ARG A 64 -6.09 -13.21 9.56
C ARG A 64 -4.98 -13.72 10.49
N TYR A 65 -4.85 -13.12 11.68
CA TYR A 65 -3.79 -13.45 12.64
C TYR A 65 -2.38 -13.40 12.04
N GLY A 66 -2.11 -12.44 11.15
CA GLY A 66 -0.80 -12.28 10.51
C GLY A 66 -0.46 -13.34 9.47
N VAL A 67 -1.43 -14.16 9.03
CA VAL A 67 -1.24 -15.13 7.96
C VAL A 67 -2.29 -15.02 6.85
N THR A 68 -1.90 -15.32 5.62
CA THR A 68 -2.81 -15.36 4.47
C THR A 68 -3.87 -16.45 4.64
N THR A 69 -5.08 -16.17 4.18
CA THR A 69 -6.23 -17.10 4.25
C THR A 69 -6.43 -17.90 2.97
N GLY A 70 -5.73 -17.56 1.89
CA GLY A 70 -5.98 -18.07 0.54
C GLY A 70 -6.98 -17.24 -0.27
N ALA A 71 -7.73 -16.34 0.39
CA ALA A 71 -8.55 -15.33 -0.27
C ALA A 71 -7.67 -14.18 -0.82
N PRO A 72 -8.19 -13.35 -1.75
CA PRO A 72 -7.49 -12.17 -2.22
C PRO A 72 -7.07 -11.24 -1.07
N VAL A 73 -5.81 -10.81 -1.10
CA VAL A 73 -5.25 -9.88 -0.12
C VAL A 73 -5.39 -8.46 -0.63
N GLY A 74 -6.12 -7.63 0.11
CA GLY A 74 -6.30 -6.21 -0.18
C GLY A 74 -5.42 -5.36 0.72
N VAL A 75 -4.62 -4.48 0.13
CA VAL A 75 -3.73 -3.55 0.84
C VAL A 75 -4.05 -2.13 0.39
N LEU A 76 -4.19 -1.21 1.35
CA LEU A 76 -4.32 0.22 1.14
C LEU A 76 -3.05 0.92 1.65
N ILE A 77 -2.51 1.81 0.83
CA ILE A 77 -1.42 2.71 1.19
C ILE A 77 -2.01 4.12 1.19
N ARG A 78 -2.19 4.71 2.38
CA ARG A 78 -2.80 6.05 2.49
C ARG A 78 -1.80 7.14 2.16
N ASN A 79 -2.24 8.13 1.37
CA ASN A 79 -1.47 9.31 1.05
C ASN A 79 -1.62 10.35 2.17
N THR A 80 -0.54 10.65 2.88
CA THR A 80 -0.55 11.62 3.99
C THR A 80 -0.78 13.06 3.54
N GLU A 81 -0.63 13.36 2.25
CA GLU A 81 -0.80 14.71 1.72
C GLU A 81 -2.19 14.93 1.10
N TRP A 82 -3.11 13.95 1.19
CA TRP A 82 -4.43 14.01 0.55
C TRP A 82 -5.19 15.31 0.84
N GLU A 83 -5.20 15.77 2.09
CA GLU A 83 -5.89 17.01 2.52
C GLU A 83 -5.47 18.24 1.70
N ARG A 84 -4.25 18.27 1.15
CA ARG A 84 -3.75 19.38 0.31
C ARG A 84 -4.30 19.34 -1.11
N PHE A 85 -4.65 18.15 -1.59
CA PHE A 85 -5.07 17.90 -2.97
C PHE A 85 -6.57 17.65 -3.11
N GLU A 86 -7.27 17.44 -1.99
CA GLU A 86 -8.70 17.12 -1.94
C GLU A 86 -9.55 18.08 -2.78
N ALA A 87 -9.37 19.39 -2.62
CA ALA A 87 -10.12 20.39 -3.38
C ALA A 87 -9.93 20.34 -4.91
N MET A 88 -8.84 19.71 -5.39
CA MET A 88 -8.52 19.61 -6.82
C MET A 88 -8.85 18.25 -7.42
N LEU A 89 -8.78 17.19 -6.60
CA LEU A 89 -8.81 15.80 -7.07
C LEU A 89 -9.94 14.99 -6.44
N SER A 90 -10.74 15.57 -5.54
CA SER A 90 -11.93 14.91 -5.03
C SER A 90 -12.84 14.55 -6.22
N PRO A 91 -13.33 13.30 -6.30
CA PRO A 91 -14.29 12.91 -7.33
C PRO A 91 -15.69 13.50 -7.10
N GLU A 92 -15.93 14.07 -5.92
CA GLU A 92 -17.15 14.74 -5.46
C GLU A 92 -16.88 16.21 -5.13
#